data_AF-A0AA97AU60-F1
#
_entry.id   AF-A0AA97AU60-F1
#
_cell.length_a   1.000
_cell.length_b   1.000
_cell.length_c   1.000
_cell.angle_alpha   90.00
_cell.angle_beta   90.00
_cell.angle_gamma   90.00
#
_symmetry.space_group_name_H-M   'P 1'
#
loop_
_entity.id
_entity.type
_entity.pdbx_description
1 polymer ?
#
loop_
_entity_poly.entity_id
_entity_poly.type
_entity_poly.pdbx_seq_one_letter_code
_entity_poly.pdbx_strand_id
1 'polypeptide(L)'
;MKFNEHELAIKDIAIHYSHKLKNQLAEDILLGKRDITSAEETKLLTQFFWQMADQAAKDYQNDGQPDIDVDLEDCMEKLMNIFIGYTKRAGFNQQWVEESNKTNST
;
A
#
# COMPACT_ATOMS: atom_id res chain seq x y z
N MET A 1 10.05 5.49 0.88
CA MET A 1 8.78 6.23 0.69
C MET A 1 8.70 7.42 1.66
N LYS A 2 8.03 8.53 1.31
CA LYS A 2 7.90 9.71 2.20
C LYS A 2 6.42 9.95 2.54
N PHE A 3 6.14 10.14 3.82
CA PHE A 3 4.84 10.51 4.39
C PHE A 3 5.01 11.85 5.11
N ASN A 4 4.02 12.73 5.05
CA ASN A 4 3.99 13.96 5.84
C ASN A 4 3.35 13.73 7.23
N GLU A 5 3.38 14.75 8.10
CA GLU A 5 2.89 14.64 9.48
C GLU A 5 1.39 14.30 9.57
N HIS A 6 0.60 14.67 8.56
CA HIS A 6 -0.83 14.36 8.48
C HIS A 6 -1.11 12.96 7.92
N GLU A 7 -0.09 12.26 7.43
CA GLU A 7 -0.19 10.91 6.84
C GLU A 7 0.35 9.82 7.78
N LEU A 8 0.69 10.14 9.03
CA LEU A 8 1.25 9.17 9.99
C LEU A 8 0.28 8.01 10.28
N ALA A 9 -1.00 8.30 10.52
CA ALA A 9 -2.01 7.25 10.73
C ALA A 9 -2.14 6.32 9.51
N ILE A 10 -2.07 6.90 8.31
CA ILE A 10 -2.17 6.19 7.03
C ILE A 10 -0.93 5.30 6.82
N LYS A 11 0.25 5.81 7.19
CA LYS A 11 1.49 5.03 7.19
C LYS A 11 1.41 3.84 8.15
N ASP A 12 0.90 4.04 9.35
CA ASP A 12 0.78 2.98 10.36
C ASP A 12 -0.16 1.87 9.91
N ILE A 13 -1.25 2.21 9.20
CA ILE A 13 -2.13 1.22 8.54
C ILE A 13 -1.33 0.39 7.53
N ALA A 14 -0.58 1.03 6.63
CA ALA A 14 0.22 0.29 5.64
C ALA A 14 1.27 -0.61 6.31
N ILE A 15 1.91 -0.14 7.39
CA ILE A 15 2.87 -0.95 8.15
C ILE A 15 2.17 -2.13 8.82
N HIS A 16 1.02 -1.91 9.46
CA HIS A 16 0.23 -2.97 10.08
C HIS A 16 -0.06 -4.11 9.09
N TYR A 17 -0.52 -3.77 7.88
CA TYR A 17 -0.79 -4.78 6.86
C TYR A 17 0.49 -5.39 6.27
N SER A 18 1.62 -4.66 6.23
CA SER A 18 2.90 -5.25 5.84
C SER A 18 3.32 -6.40 6.77
N HIS A 19 3.08 -6.25 8.08
CA HIS A 19 3.32 -7.30 9.08
C HIS A 19 2.29 -8.44 8.95
N LYS A 20 1.00 -8.10 8.85
CA LYS A 20 -0.09 -9.09 8.74
C LYS A 20 0.06 -9.97 7.50
N LEU A 21 0.45 -9.40 6.37
CA LEU A 21 0.68 -10.09 5.10
C LEU A 21 2.10 -10.68 4.96
N LYS A 22 2.96 -10.49 5.97
CA LYS A 22 4.35 -10.97 6.00
C LYS A 22 5.18 -10.49 4.79
N ASN A 23 4.98 -9.24 4.37
CA ASN A 23 5.66 -8.65 3.21
C ASN A 23 6.82 -7.75 3.63
N GLN A 24 8.02 -8.35 3.77
CA GLN A 24 9.22 -7.63 4.22
C GLN A 24 9.65 -6.50 3.27
N LEU A 25 9.48 -6.70 1.96
CA LEU A 25 9.83 -5.69 0.96
C LEU A 25 9.00 -4.42 1.17
N ALA A 26 7.67 -4.57 1.30
CA ALA A 26 6.77 -3.45 1.56
C ALA A 26 7.11 -2.76 2.89
N GLU A 27 7.34 -3.54 3.96
CA GLU A 27 7.72 -2.99 5.26
C GLU A 27 8.99 -2.13 5.17
N ASP A 28 10.05 -2.63 4.54
CA ASP A 28 11.31 -1.90 4.44
C ASP A 28 11.20 -0.61 3.62
N ILE A 29 10.34 -0.59 2.59
CA ILE A 29 10.04 0.59 1.76
C ILE A 29 9.20 1.62 2.54
N LEU A 30 8.19 1.16 3.27
CA LEU A 30 7.28 1.98 4.10
C LEU A 30 8.03 2.63 5.27
N LEU A 31 8.94 1.87 5.89
CA LEU A 31 9.84 2.36 6.94
C LEU A 31 10.98 3.24 6.39
N GLY A 32 11.15 3.31 5.07
CA GLY A 32 12.19 4.11 4.43
C GLY A 32 13.61 3.55 4.60
N LYS A 33 13.75 2.25 4.91
CA LYS A 33 15.05 1.58 5.02
C LYS A 33 15.73 1.40 3.67
N ARG A 34 14.94 1.27 2.60
CA ARG A 34 15.40 1.17 1.21
C ARG A 34 14.35 1.65 0.22
N ASP A 35 14.78 1.83 -1.02
CA ASP A 35 13.89 2.11 -2.14
C ASP A 35 13.72 0.89 -3.06
N ILE A 36 12.68 0.92 -3.90
CA ILE A 36 12.54 0.01 -5.03
C ILE A 36 13.63 0.29 -6.07
N THR A 37 14.16 -0.78 -6.63
CA THR A 37 15.28 -0.73 -7.58
C THR A 37 15.01 -1.47 -8.88
N SER A 38 13.87 -2.17 -8.97
CA SER A 38 13.53 -2.97 -10.14
C SER A 38 12.03 -3.00 -10.42
N ALA A 39 11.70 -3.41 -11.65
CA ALA A 39 10.34 -3.67 -12.06
C ALA A 39 9.68 -4.79 -11.23
N GLU A 40 10.43 -5.83 -10.86
CA GLU A 40 9.90 -6.93 -10.05
C GLU A 40 9.56 -6.46 -8.62
N GLU A 41 10.41 -5.62 -8.02
CA GLU A 41 10.10 -5.02 -6.71
C GLU A 41 8.88 -4.10 -6.78
N THR A 42 8.71 -3.38 -7.90
CA THR A 42 7.49 -2.58 -8.12
C THR A 42 6.26 -3.45 -8.19
N LYS A 43 6.33 -4.57 -8.93
CA LYS A 43 5.23 -5.54 -9.02
C LYS A 43 4.85 -6.10 -7.65
N LEU A 44 5.83 -6.53 -6.86
CA LEU A 44 5.58 -7.04 -5.50
C LEU A 44 4.95 -5.96 -4.60
N LEU A 45 5.35 -4.70 -4.75
CA LEU A 45 4.79 -3.57 -4.01
C LEU A 45 3.35 -3.25 -4.46
N THR A 46 3.05 -3.33 -5.76
CA THR A 46 1.69 -3.17 -6.29
C THR A 46 0.77 -4.29 -5.80
N GLN A 47 1.24 -5.54 -5.84
CA GLN A 47 0.49 -6.69 -5.33
C GLN A 47 0.21 -6.55 -3.82
N PHE A 48 1.22 -6.10 -3.06
CA PHE A 48 1.04 -5.79 -1.64
C PHE A 48 -0.09 -4.77 -1.41
N PHE A 49 -0.13 -3.68 -2.18
CA PHE A 49 -1.17 -2.67 -2.03
C PHE A 49 -2.57 -3.27 -2.20
N TRP A 50 -2.80 -4.07 -3.25
CA TRP A 50 -4.10 -4.69 -3.48
C TRP A 50 -4.46 -5.73 -2.42
N GLN A 51 -3.49 -6.56 -2.00
CA GLN A 51 -3.71 -7.51 -0.91
C GLN A 51 -4.06 -6.82 0.41
N MET A 52 -3.41 -5.68 0.68
CA MET A 52 -3.72 -4.84 1.84
C MET A 52 -5.14 -4.29 1.76
N ALA A 53 -5.55 -3.74 0.60
CA ALA A 53 -6.90 -3.21 0.42
C ALA A 53 -7.97 -4.29 0.61
N ASP A 54 -7.78 -5.47 0.00
CA ASP A 54 -8.67 -6.62 0.16
C ASP A 54 -8.75 -7.09 1.61
N GLN A 55 -7.61 -7.19 2.30
CA GLN A 55 -7.57 -7.64 3.68
C GLN A 55 -8.23 -6.61 4.61
N ALA A 56 -8.02 -5.32 4.37
CA ALA A 56 -8.62 -4.26 5.16
C ALA A 56 -10.14 -4.21 5.00
N ALA A 57 -10.65 -4.43 3.79
CA ALA A 57 -12.08 -4.57 3.56
C ALA A 57 -12.68 -5.78 4.31
N LYS A 58 -11.97 -6.92 4.33
CA LYS A 58 -12.40 -8.12 5.07
C LYS A 58 -12.38 -7.92 6.59
N ASP A 59 -11.33 -7.29 7.11
CA ASP A 59 -11.20 -7.02 8.55
C ASP A 59 -12.31 -6.07 9.01
N TYR A 60 -12.60 -5.02 8.23
CA TYR A 60 -13.69 -4.07 8.49
C TYR A 60 -15.07 -4.75 8.53
N GLN A 61 -15.31 -5.72 7.64
CA GLN A 61 -16.58 -6.47 7.60
C GLN A 61 -16.75 -7.45 8.77
N ASN A 62 -15.65 -8.03 9.27
CA ASN A 62 -15.71 -9.12 10.26
C ASN A 62 -15.66 -8.63 11.71
N ASP A 63 -14.85 -7.62 12.01
CA ASP A 63 -14.57 -7.20 13.39
C ASP A 63 -15.38 -5.98 13.85
N GLY A 64 -16.26 -5.46 12.97
CA GLY A 64 -16.80 -4.10 13.12
C GLY A 64 -15.70 -3.07 12.87
N GLN A 65 -16.04 -1.77 12.83
CA GLN A 65 -15.04 -0.71 12.72
C GLN A 65 -13.90 -0.99 13.71
N PRO A 66 -12.66 -1.29 13.24
CA PRO A 66 -11.53 -1.14 14.14
C PRO A 66 -11.59 0.29 14.69
N ASP A 67 -11.09 0.56 15.89
CA ASP A 67 -10.99 1.90 16.54
C ASP A 67 -10.24 2.98 15.70
N ILE A 68 -10.05 2.71 14.41
CA ILE A 68 -9.70 3.61 13.33
C ILE A 68 -10.96 4.43 13.01
N ASP A 69 -11.08 5.59 13.65
CA ASP A 69 -12.07 6.65 13.36
C ASP A 69 -11.78 7.34 12.01
N VAL A 70 -11.45 6.54 10.99
CA VAL A 70 -11.02 6.97 9.65
C VAL A 70 -11.76 6.14 8.63
N ASP A 71 -12.39 6.81 7.67
CA ASP A 71 -13.03 6.17 6.53
C ASP A 71 -12.01 5.30 5.78
N LEU A 72 -12.30 4.00 5.67
CA LEU A 72 -11.42 3.03 5.03
C LEU A 72 -11.23 3.37 3.55
N GLU A 73 -12.27 3.83 2.86
CA GLU A 73 -12.20 4.20 1.45
C GLU A 73 -11.28 5.40 1.25
N ASP A 74 -11.46 6.46 2.05
CA ASP A 74 -10.57 7.64 2.05
C ASP A 74 -9.11 7.25 2.36
N CYS A 75 -8.91 6.32 3.30
CA CYS A 75 -7.57 5.85 3.65
C CYS A 75 -6.91 5.10 2.49
N MET A 76 -7.65 4.20 1.83
CA MET A 76 -7.15 3.43 0.70
C MET A 76 -6.88 4.31 -0.51
N GLU A 77 -7.70 5.33 -0.77
CA GLU A 77 -7.45 6.30 -1.84
C GLU A 77 -6.17 7.09 -1.59
N LYS A 78 -5.95 7.58 -0.36
CA LYS A 78 -4.72 8.30 0.00
C LYS A 78 -3.49 7.40 -0.14
N LEU A 79 -3.58 6.14 0.31
CA LEU A 79 -2.50 5.16 0.12
C LEU A 79 -2.22 4.92 -1.37
N MET A 80 -3.26 4.76 -2.18
CA MET A 80 -3.10 4.59 -3.63
C MET A 80 -2.32 5.76 -4.23
N ASN A 81 -2.68 6.99 -3.90
CA ASN A 81 -1.99 8.20 -4.37
C ASN A 81 -0.52 8.26 -3.92
N ILE A 82 -0.23 7.85 -2.68
CA ILE A 82 1.13 7.78 -2.15
C ILE A 82 1.96 6.73 -2.91
N PHE A 83 1.41 5.55 -3.15
CA PHE A 83 2.09 4.46 -3.87
C PHE A 83 2.33 4.84 -5.33
N ILE A 84 1.33 5.39 -6.04
CA ILE A 84 1.49 5.93 -7.40
C ILE A 84 2.58 7.00 -7.44
N GLY A 85 2.52 7.97 -6.52
CA GLY A 85 3.50 9.05 -6.46
C GLY A 85 4.91 8.51 -6.20
N TYR A 86 5.04 7.48 -5.36
CA TYR A 86 6.31 6.83 -5.07
C TYR A 86 6.88 6.09 -6.28
N THR A 87 6.11 5.19 -6.91
CA THR A 87 6.56 4.41 -8.07
C THR A 87 6.88 5.31 -9.26
N LYS A 88 6.12 6.39 -9.46
CA LYS A 88 6.40 7.41 -10.47
C LYS A 88 7.73 8.10 -10.25
N ARG A 89 8.06 8.53 -9.02
CA ARG A 89 9.34 9.16 -8.69
C ARG A 89 10.52 8.19 -8.86
N ALA A 90 10.30 6.90 -8.65
CA ALA A 90 11.31 5.87 -8.85
C ALA A 90 11.48 5.44 -10.32
N GLY A 91 10.64 5.94 -11.25
CA GLY A 91 10.73 5.60 -12.67
C GLY A 91 9.92 4.35 -13.09
N PHE A 92 9.07 3.83 -12.21
CA PHE A 92 8.32 2.57 -12.42
C PHE A 92 6.79 2.76 -12.54
N ASN A 93 6.35 3.94 -12.99
CA ASN A 93 4.91 4.24 -13.14
C ASN A 93 4.20 3.26 -14.09
N GLN A 94 4.87 2.86 -15.17
CA GLN A 94 4.28 1.92 -16.14
C GLN A 94 4.02 0.55 -15.49
N GLN A 95 4.97 0.05 -14.71
CA GLN A 95 4.82 -1.22 -13.98
C GLN A 95 3.67 -1.17 -12.98
N TRP A 96 3.49 -0.05 -12.27
CA TRP A 96 2.32 0.13 -11.40
C TRP A 96 1.00 -0.02 -12.17
N VAL A 97 0.87 0.66 -13.32
CA VAL A 97 -0.35 0.63 -14.14
C VAL A 97 -0.61 -0.78 -14.69
N GLU A 98 0.41 -1.41 -15.26
CA GLU A 98 0.29 -2.76 -15.83
C GLU A 98 -0.11 -3.79 -14.78
N GLU A 99 0.51 -3.77 -13.61
CA GLU A 99 0.21 -4.73 -12.54
C GLU A 99 -1.17 -4.46 -11.90
N SER A 100 -1.55 -3.20 -11.71
CA SER A 100 -2.89 -2.86 -11.19
C SER A 100 -4.01 -3.29 -12.14
N ASN A 101 -3.82 -3.12 -13.45
CA ASN A 101 -4.79 -3.58 -14.44
C ASN A 101 -4.96 -5.10 -14.43
N LYS A 102 -3.87 -5.85 -14.22
CA LYS A 102 -3.93 -7.32 -14.10
C LYS A 102 -4.70 -7.74 -12.87
N THR A 103 -4.47 -7.11 -11.71
CA THR A 103 -5.13 -7.45 -10.46
C THR A 103 -6.64 -7.19 -10.51
N ASN A 104 -7.08 -6.09 -11.14
CA ASN A 104 -8.50 -5.73 -11.26
C ASN A 104 -9.26 -6.46 -12.38
N SER A 105 -8.62 -7.38 -13.11
CA SER A 105 -9.22 -8.12 -14.23
C SER A 105 -9.67 -9.55 -13.86
N THR A 106 -9.79 -9.88 -12.57
CA THR A 106 -10.15 -11.22 -12.07
C THR A 106 -11.43 -11.17 -11.25
#